data_AF-A0A3C2B6K1-F1
#
_entry.id   AF-A0A3C2B6K1-F1
#
_cell.length_a   1.000
_cell.length_b   1.000
_cell.length_c   1.000
_cell.angle_alpha   90.00
_cell.angle_beta   90.00
_cell.angle_gamma   90.00
#
_symmetry.space_group_name_H-M   'P 1'
#
loop_
_entity.id
_entity.type
_entity.pdbx_description
1 polymer ?
#
loop_
_entity_poly.entity_id
_entity_poly.type
_entity_poly.pdbx_seq_one_letter_code
_entity_poly.pdbx_strand_id
1 'polypeptide(L)' 'MRTVFSDRQLLQDGSSELIDGKLVKAFECKERAEIVLARVRERGLGEVIEPTAHGLDPV' A
#
# COMPACT_ATOMS: atom_id res chain seq x y z
N MET A 1 13.10 -5.01 -13.08
CA MET A 1 12.79 -5.13 -11.63
C MET A 1 11.41 -5.77 -11.52
N ARG A 2 11.11 -6.53 -10.46
CA ARG A 2 9.77 -7.08 -10.23
C ARG A 2 9.10 -6.34 -9.07
N THR A 3 7.87 -5.91 -9.27
CA THR A 3 7.07 -5.26 -8.22
C THR A 3 5.96 -6.20 -7.78
N VAL A 4 5.86 -6.44 -6.48
CA VAL A 4 4.76 -7.18 -5.88
C VAL A 4 3.81 -6.18 -5.24
N PHE A 5 2.54 -6.21 -5.65
CA PHE A 5 1.50 -5.29 -5.18
C PHE A 5 0.21 -6.07 -4.99
N SER A 6 -0.52 -5.82 -3.91
CA SER A 6 -1.88 -6.35 -3.75
C SER A 6 -2.88 -5.24 -3.54
N ASP A 7 -4.00 -5.31 -4.26
CA ASP A 7 -5.11 -4.36 -4.07
C ASP A 7 -5.72 -4.46 -2.65
N ARG A 8 -5.51 -5.58 -1.95
CA ARG A 8 -5.99 -5.78 -0.57
C ARG A 8 -5.44 -4.75 0.41
N GLN A 9 -4.23 -4.23 0.19
CA GLN A 9 -3.64 -3.23 1.07
C GLN A 9 -4.43 -1.90 1.04
N LEU A 10 -5.17 -1.63 -0.04
CA LEU A 10 -5.97 -0.42 -0.18
C LEU A 10 -7.24 -0.43 0.69
N LEU A 11 -7.59 -1.58 1.27
CA LEU A 11 -8.69 -1.72 2.23
C LEU A 11 -8.34 -1.12 3.60
N GLN A 12 -7.04 -0.98 3.90
CA GLN A 12 -6.56 -0.29 5.09
C GLN A 12 -6.54 1.22 4.81
N ASP A 13 -7.68 1.87 5.02
CA ASP A 13 -7.86 3.32 4.82
C ASP A 13 -8.38 3.95 6.12
N GLY A 14 -7.47 4.15 7.07
CA GLY A 14 -7.79 4.66 8.41
C GLY A 14 -8.43 6.04 8.35
N SER A 15 -9.60 6.20 8.97
CA SER A 15 -10.31 7.50 8.96
C SER A 15 -9.66 8.54 9.87
N SER A 16 -8.95 8.10 10.92
CA SER A 16 -8.30 8.99 11.87
C SER A 16 -7.08 8.35 12.54
N GLU A 17 -6.17 9.21 13.00
CA GLU A 17 -4.95 8.88 13.73
C GLU A 17 -4.81 9.85 14.91
N LEU A 18 -4.41 9.34 16.08
CA LEU A 18 -4.21 10.14 17.28
C LEU A 18 -2.78 10.72 17.29
N ILE A 19 -2.66 12.03 17.10
CA ILE A 19 -1.38 12.75 17.07
C ILE A 19 -1.49 14.00 17.93
N ASP A 20 -0.53 14.19 18.83
CA ASP A 20 -0.46 15.35 19.75
C ASP A 20 -1.79 15.65 20.46
N GLY A 21 -2.47 14.59 20.91
CA GLY A 21 -3.74 14.67 21.62
C GLY A 21 -4.96 15.03 20.75
N LYS A 22 -4.84 14.98 19.42
CA LYS A 22 -5.91 15.26 18.46
C LYS A 22 -6.13 14.08 17.52
N LEU A 23 -7.39 13.83 17.17
CA LEU A 23 -7.72 12.94 16.05
C LEU A 23 -7.59 13.74 14.76
N VAL A 24 -6.62 13.36 13.93
CA VAL A 24 -6.38 13.93 12.60
C VAL A 24 -6.63 12.86 11.54
N LYS A 25 -6.72 13.23 10.26
CA LYS A 25 -6.76 12.22 9.18
C LYS A 25 -5.47 11.39 9.22
N ALA A 26 -5.59 10.06 9.06
CA ALA A 26 -4.41 9.19 9.01
C ALA A 26 -3.47 9.61 7.88
N PHE A 27 -2.19 9.70 8.18
CA PHE A 27 -1.17 10.04 7.18
C PHE A 27 -0.78 8.82 6.34
N GLU A 28 -0.83 7.63 6.93
CA GLU A 28 -0.72 6.35 6.23
C GLU A 28 -2.07 6.06 5.56
N CYS A 29 -2.17 6.36 4.27
CA CYS A 29 -3.40 6.27 3.50
C CYS A 29 -3.17 5.55 2.17
N LYS A 30 -4.25 5.00 1.59
CA LYS A 30 -4.21 4.22 0.36
C LYS A 30 -3.59 4.96 -0.83
N GLU A 31 -3.76 6.28 -0.90
CA GLU A 31 -3.23 7.12 -1.97
C GLU A 31 -1.71 7.02 -2.08
N ARG A 32 -1.00 6.74 -0.97
CA ARG A 32 0.46 6.53 -0.99
C ARG A 32 0.83 5.33 -1.87
N ALA A 33 0.12 4.23 -1.74
CA ALA A 33 0.34 3.02 -2.52
C ALA A 33 -0.01 3.25 -4.00
N GLU A 34 -1.11 3.96 -4.27
CA GLU A 34 -1.55 4.31 -5.62
C GLU A 34 -0.54 5.20 -6.36
N ILE A 35 -0.01 6.25 -5.70
CA ILE A 35 1.00 7.16 -6.26
C ILE A 35 2.26 6.39 -6.67
N VAL A 36 2.75 5.50 -5.81
CA VAL A 36 3.94 4.68 -6.10
C VAL A 36 3.66 3.72 -7.25
N LEU A 37 2.53 3.00 -7.22
CA LEU A 37 2.17 2.05 -8.28
C LEU A 37 2.01 2.75 -9.64
N ALA A 38 1.38 3.92 -9.66
CA ALA A 38 1.24 4.74 -10.86
C ALA A 38 2.61 5.08 -11.44
N ARG A 39 3.55 5.53 -10.60
CA ARG A 39 4.92 5.86 -11.04
C ARG A 39 5.70 4.63 -11.52
N VAL A 40 5.56 3.49 -10.85
CA VAL A 40 6.18 2.22 -11.28
C VAL A 40 5.72 1.85 -12.68
N ARG A 41 4.41 1.93 -12.94
CA ARG A 41 3.80 1.64 -14.24
C ARG A 41 4.23 2.66 -15.30
N GLU A 42 4.17 3.95 -15.00
CA GLU A 42 4.57 5.04 -15.91
C GLU A 42 6.02 4.90 -16.37
N ARG A 43 6.92 4.48 -15.46
CA ARG A 43 8.34 4.32 -15.75
C ARG A 43 8.71 2.96 -16.33
N GLY A 44 7.77 2.03 -16.41
CA GLY A 44 8.00 0.69 -16.96
C GLY A 44 9.12 -0.06 -16.25
N LEU A 45 9.20 0.02 -14.92
CA LEU A 45 10.32 -0.59 -14.15
C LEU A 45 10.34 -2.13 -14.22
N GLY A 46 9.26 -2.74 -14.70
CA GLY A 46 9.10 -4.15 -15.00
C GLY A 46 7.69 -4.64 -14.70
N GLU A 47 7.54 -5.94 -14.48
CA GLU A 47 6.24 -6.55 -14.19
C GLU A 47 5.72 -6.15 -12.79
N VAL A 48 4.40 -5.95 -12.70
CA VAL A 48 3.67 -5.81 -11.43
C VAL A 48 2.81 -7.06 -11.26
N ILE A 49 2.95 -7.75 -10.13
CA ILE A 49 2.26 -9.01 -9.85
C ILE A 49 1.61 -9.01 -8.46
N GLU A 50 0.57 -9.84 -8.30
CA GLU A 50 -0.02 -10.13 -6.99
C GLU A 50 0.89 -11.03 -6.14
N PRO A 51 0.89 -10.89 -4.80
CA PRO A 51 1.63 -11.79 -3.91
C PRO A 51 1.00 -13.18 -3.88
N THR A 52 1.83 -14.17 -3.57
CA THR A 52 1.36 -15.52 -3.22
C THR A 52 0.84 -15.52 -1.78
N ALA A 53 -0.27 -16.21 -1.51
CA ALA A 53 -0.78 -16.38 -0.16
C ALA A 53 0.03 -17.45 0.58
N HIS A 54 0.91 -17.03 1.49
CA HIS A 54 1.77 -17.94 2.25
C HIS A 54 1.20 -18.41 3.60
N GLY A 55 0.07 -17.87 4.04
CA GLY A 55 -0.46 -18.11 5.39
C GLY A 55 0.34 -17.37 6.47
N LEU A 56 0.22 -17.80 7.72
CA LEU A 56 0.92 -17.18 8.86
C LEU A 56 2.29 -17.80 9.14
N ASP A 57 2.61 -18.97 8.58
CA ASP A 57 3.86 -19.69 8.85
C ASP A 57 5.15 -18.86 8.64
N PRO A 58 5.24 -17.95 7.64
CA PRO A 58 6.46 -17.17 7.42
C PRO A 58 6.42 -15.72 7.95
N VAL A 59 5.37 -15.33 8.69
CA VAL A 59 5.15 -13.94 9.16
C VAL A 59 5.75 -13.71 10.55
#